data_AF-A0A212KC06-F1
#
_entry.id   AF-A0A212KC06-F1
#
_cell.length_a   1.000
_cell.length_b   1.000
_cell.length_c   1.000
_cell.angle_alpha   90.00
_cell.angle_beta   90.00
_cell.angle_gamma   90.00
#
_symmetry.space_group_name_H-M   'P 1'
#
loop_
_entity.id
_entity.type
_entity.pdbx_description
1 polymer ?
#
loop_
_entity_poly.entity_id
_entity_poly.type
_entity_poly.pdbx_seq_one_letter_code
_entity_poly.pdbx_strand_id
1 'polypeptide(L)'
;MPYIKQDKRDVLDPHLARLAREVTTEGELNYCVYKLSCLLIDKIGESYSNYSMCSSAMEHAKLEWYRRRVAPYEDKKIQENGDI
;
A
#
# COMPACT_ATOMS: atom_id res chain seq x y z
N MET A 1 4.87 -3.36 -5.86
CA MET A 1 4.90 -4.82 -6.07
C MET A 1 5.51 -5.18 -7.41
N PRO A 2 6.57 -5.98 -7.51
CA PRO A 2 7.23 -6.28 -8.78
C PRO A 2 6.38 -7.13 -9.74
N TYR A 3 5.38 -7.86 -9.23
CA TYR A 3 4.57 -8.81 -9.98
C TYR A 3 3.33 -8.21 -10.68
N ILE A 4 2.93 -6.96 -10.39
CA ILE A 4 1.83 -6.32 -11.12
C ILE A 4 2.36 -5.79 -12.46
N LYS A 5 1.72 -6.20 -13.55
CA LYS A 5 2.07 -5.81 -14.93
C LYS A 5 1.93 -4.30 -15.13
N GLN A 6 2.71 -3.74 -16.06
CA GLN A 6 2.76 -2.29 -16.29
C GLN A 6 1.40 -1.73 -16.75
N ASP A 7 0.72 -2.40 -17.67
CA ASP A 7 -0.61 -2.03 -18.16
C ASP A 7 -1.64 -1.87 -17.03
N LYS A 8 -1.55 -2.71 -15.99
CA LYS A 8 -2.40 -2.59 -14.80
C LYS A 8 -2.04 -1.40 -13.93
N ARG A 9 -0.75 -1.05 -13.82
CA ARG A 9 -0.30 0.15 -13.10
C ARG A 9 -0.77 1.41 -13.81
N ASP A 10 -0.63 1.45 -15.14
CA ASP A 10 -1.02 2.61 -15.94
C ASP A 10 -2.51 2.95 -15.77
N VAL A 11 -3.36 1.94 -15.53
CA VAL A 11 -4.77 2.12 -15.21
C VAL A 11 -5.00 2.57 -13.76
N LEU A 12 -4.27 2.02 -12.79
CA LEU A 12 -4.49 2.27 -11.36
C LEU A 12 -3.85 3.59 -10.88
N ASP A 13 -2.65 3.91 -11.36
CA ASP A 13 -1.82 5.01 -10.88
C ASP A 13 -2.52 6.38 -10.98
N PRO A 14 -3.27 6.72 -12.05
CA PRO A 14 -4.03 7.98 -12.09
C PRO A 14 -5.08 8.10 -10.98
N HIS A 15 -5.75 7.00 -10.62
CA HIS A 15 -6.74 6.99 -9.54
C HIS A 15 -6.07 7.13 -8.18
N LEU A 16 -4.95 6.44 -7.97
CA LEU A 16 -4.14 6.55 -6.75
C LEU A 16 -3.57 7.95 -6.59
N ALA A 17 -3.09 8.58 -7.68
CA ALA A 17 -2.57 9.93 -7.68
C ALA A 17 -3.64 10.99 -7.38
N ARG A 18 -4.91 10.75 -7.73
CA ARG A 18 -6.02 11.60 -7.32
C ARG A 18 -6.31 11.43 -5.83
N LEU A 19 -6.45 10.18 -5.37
CA LEU A 19 -6.72 9.88 -3.95
C LEU A 19 -5.63 10.44 -3.02
N ALA A 20 -4.36 10.36 -3.42
CA ALA A 20 -3.23 10.88 -2.66
C ALA A 20 -3.26 12.40 -2.45
N ARG A 21 -4.05 13.17 -3.23
CA ARG A 21 -4.22 14.61 -3.00
C ARG A 21 -5.26 14.92 -1.92
N GLU A 22 -6.16 13.97 -1.67
CA GLU A 22 -7.27 14.11 -0.72
C GLU A 22 -6.89 13.55 0.65
N VAL A 23 -5.99 12.57 0.70
CA VAL A 23 -5.49 11.96 1.94
C VAL A 23 -4.39 12.83 2.56
N THR A 24 -4.61 13.29 3.78
CA THR A 24 -3.71 14.21 4.51
C THR A 24 -3.22 13.66 5.84
N THR A 25 -3.91 12.65 6.39
CA THR A 25 -3.59 12.06 7.70
C THR A 25 -3.37 10.56 7.63
N GLU A 26 -2.69 10.02 8.64
CA GLU A 26 -2.52 8.58 8.82
C GLU A 26 -3.88 7.85 8.91
N GLY A 27 -4.84 8.43 9.64
CA GLY A 27 -6.18 7.87 9.79
C GLY A 27 -6.93 7.75 8.48
N GLU A 28 -6.83 8.77 7.60
CA GLU A 28 -7.45 8.76 6.26
C GLU A 28 -6.79 7.71 5.35
N LEU A 29 -5.47 7.54 5.42
CA LEU A 29 -4.78 6.50 4.67
C LEU A 29 -5.24 5.10 5.12
N ASN A 30 -5.31 4.88 6.43
CA ASN A 30 -5.81 3.63 7.00
C ASN A 30 -7.26 3.36 6.57
N TYR A 31 -8.12 4.39 6.60
CA TYR A 31 -9.49 4.31 6.10
C TYR A 31 -9.55 3.92 4.62
N CYS A 32 -8.68 4.49 3.78
CA CYS A 32 -8.65 4.17 2.35
C CYS A 32 -8.28 2.69 2.11
N VAL A 33 -7.28 2.17 2.82
CA VAL A 33 -6.88 0.75 2.73
C VAL A 33 -8.01 -0.17 3.18
N TYR A 34 -8.65 0.14 4.31
CA TYR A 34 -9.82 -0.58 4.81
C TYR A 34 -10.98 -0.55 3.80
N LYS A 35 -11.37 0.64 3.34
CA LYS A 35 -12.54 0.83 2.48
C LYS A 35 -12.34 0.19 1.11
N LEU A 36 -11.15 0.29 0.51
CA LEU A 36 -10.83 -0.40 -0.74
C LEU A 36 -10.98 -1.92 -0.60
N SER A 37 -10.58 -2.48 0.54
CA SER A 37 -10.70 -3.90 0.82
C SER A 37 -12.17 -4.32 0.98
N CYS A 38 -12.99 -3.54 1.70
CA CYS A 38 -14.43 -3.78 1.77
C CYS A 38 -15.08 -3.77 0.38
N LEU A 39 -14.81 -2.75 -0.44
CA LEU A 39 -15.36 -2.66 -1.80
C LEU A 39 -14.92 -3.83 -2.70
N LEU A 40 -13.71 -4.35 -2.49
CA LEU A 40 -13.25 -5.55 -3.19
C LEU A 40 -14.03 -6.78 -2.73
N ILE A 41 -14.22 -6.97 -1.42
CA ILE A 41 -15.02 -8.08 -0.86
C ILE A 41 -16.45 -8.01 -1.37
N ASP A 42 -17.09 -6.84 -1.35
CA ASP A 42 -18.45 -6.64 -1.87
C ASP A 42 -18.57 -7.08 -3.35
N LYS A 43 -17.50 -6.87 -4.13
CA LYS A 43 -17.44 -7.24 -5.54
C LYS A 43 -17.24 -8.75 -5.77
N ILE A 44 -16.43 -9.41 -4.93
CA ILE A 44 -15.99 -10.81 -5.16
C ILE A 44 -16.65 -11.83 -4.22
N GLY A 45 -17.44 -11.37 -3.26
CA GLY A 45 -18.15 -12.18 -2.26
C GLY A 45 -17.38 -12.40 -0.97
N GLU A 46 -18.13 -12.59 0.12
CA GLU A 46 -17.55 -12.90 1.43
C GLU A 46 -17.04 -14.33 1.50
N SER A 47 -15.79 -14.49 1.90
CA SER A 47 -15.23 -15.78 2.32
C SER A 47 -14.01 -15.54 3.19
N TYR A 48 -13.69 -16.50 4.06
CA TYR A 48 -12.46 -16.43 4.85
C TYR A 48 -11.21 -16.26 3.97
N SER A 49 -11.19 -16.95 2.82
CA SER A 49 -10.10 -16.83 1.85
C SER A 49 -9.96 -15.41 1.29
N ASN A 50 -11.08 -14.76 0.93
CA ASN A 50 -11.06 -13.40 0.41
C ASN A 50 -10.65 -12.38 1.49
N TYR A 51 -11.14 -12.54 2.72
CA TYR A 51 -10.74 -11.70 3.85
C TYR A 51 -9.24 -11.86 4.17
N SER A 52 -8.75 -13.10 4.20
CA SER A 52 -7.34 -13.41 4.40
C SER A 52 -6.48 -12.83 3.28
N MET A 53 -6.89 -12.95 2.02
CA MET A 53 -6.21 -12.36 0.87
C MET A 53 -6.05 -10.84 1.02
N CYS A 54 -7.12 -10.10 1.37
CA CYS A 54 -7.04 -8.66 1.59
C CYS A 54 -6.07 -8.31 2.72
N SER A 55 -6.18 -8.99 3.87
CA SER A 55 -5.29 -8.79 5.02
C SER A 55 -3.82 -9.04 4.67
N SER A 56 -3.52 -10.17 4.02
CA SER A 56 -2.16 -10.49 3.57
C SER A 56 -1.65 -9.49 2.53
N ALA A 57 -2.50 -9.01 1.61
CA ALA A 57 -2.10 -8.02 0.63
C ALA A 57 -1.68 -6.69 1.27
N MET A 58 -2.35 -6.26 2.35
CA MET A 58 -1.96 -5.07 3.12
C MET A 58 -0.56 -5.23 3.73
N GLU A 59 -0.32 -6.35 4.41
CA GLU A 59 0.97 -6.60 5.08
C GLU A 59 2.11 -6.70 4.06
N HIS A 60 1.90 -7.44 2.97
CA HIS A 60 2.90 -7.52 1.91
C HIS A 60 3.20 -6.15 1.29
N ALA A 61 2.18 -5.30 1.09
CA ALA A 61 2.37 -3.95 0.56
C ALA A 61 3.18 -3.07 1.53
N LYS A 62 2.90 -3.14 2.83
CA LYS A 62 3.66 -2.45 3.88
C LYS A 62 5.14 -2.88 3.90
N LEU A 63 5.42 -4.18 3.87
CA LEU A 63 6.79 -4.72 3.87
C LEU A 63 7.57 -4.27 2.63
N GLU A 64 6.96 -4.32 1.45
CA GLU A 64 7.61 -3.87 0.21
C GLU A 64 7.80 -2.34 0.20
N TRP A 65 6.87 -1.57 0.76
CA TRP A 65 7.02 -0.12 0.94
C TRP A 65 8.19 0.19 1.89
N TYR A 66 8.26 -0.48 3.04
CA TYR A 66 9.37 -0.33 3.96
C TYR A 66 10.71 -0.61 3.26
N ARG A 67 10.83 -1.77 2.61
CA ARG A 67 12.05 -2.20 1.91
C ARG A 67 12.47 -1.24 0.80
N ARG A 68 11.53 -0.67 0.03
CA ARG A 68 11.86 0.19 -1.13
C ARG A 68 11.90 1.69 -0.83
N ARG A 69 11.28 2.13 0.27
CA ARG A 69 11.11 3.57 0.56
C ARG A 69 11.74 3.94 1.89
N VAL A 70 11.47 3.19 2.95
CA VAL A 70 11.96 3.49 4.29
C VAL A 70 13.43 3.09 4.43
N ALA A 71 13.79 1.84 4.10
CA ALA A 71 15.17 1.37 4.26
C ALA A 71 16.21 2.24 3.52
N PRO A 72 16.02 2.66 2.25
CA PRO A 72 16.98 3.57 1.61
C PRO A 72 17.03 4.96 2.25
N TYR A 73 15.94 5.41 2.86
CA TYR A 73 15.91 6.67 3.62
C TYR A 73 16.64 6.51 4.96
N GLU A 74 16.51 5.38 5.63
CA GLU A 74 17.27 5.02 6.83
C GLU A 74 18.77 4.93 6.53
N ASP A 75 19.17 4.26 5.43
CA ASP A 75 20.56 4.22 4.97
C ASP A 75 21.13 5.64 4.81
N LYS A 76 20.35 6.54 4.20
CA LYS A 76 20.73 7.96 4.09
C LYS A 76 20.88 8.62 5.46
N LYS A 77 19.97 8.36 6.40
CA LYS A 77 20.02 8.92 7.75
C LYS A 77 21.16 8.37 8.58
N ILE A 78 21.57 7.12 8.37
CA ILE A 78 22.76 6.52 8.97
C ILE A 78 24.03 7.26 8.51
N GLN A 79 24.13 7.58 7.21
CA GLN A 79 25.25 8.38 6.71
C GLN A 79 25.27 9.81 7.26
N GLU A 80 24.09 10.41 7.50
CA GLU A 80 23.97 11.79 8.01
C GLU A 80 24.20 11.90 9.52
N ASN A 81 23.70 10.94 10.31
CA ASN A 81 23.61 11.05 11.76
C ASN A 81 24.44 10.02 12.52
N GLY A 82 25.08 9.07 11.82
CA GLY A 82 25.68 7.88 12.40
C GLY A 82 24.69 6.73 12.53
N ASP A 83 25.23 5.52 12.61
CA ASP A 83 24.46 4.31 12.90
C ASP A 83 24.13 4.21 14.40
N ILE A 84 23.14 3.39 14.75
CA ILE A 84 22.74 3.11 16.14
C ILE A 84 23.71 2.12 16.80
#